data_AF-A0A3D4X0C7-F1
#
_entry.id   AF-A0A3D4X0C7-F1
#
_cell.length_a   1.000
_cell.length_b   1.000
_cell.length_c   1.000
_cell.angle_alpha   90.00
_cell.angle_beta   90.00
_cell.angle_gamma   90.00
#
_symmetry.space_group_name_H-M   'P 1'
#
loop_
_entity.id
_entity.type
_entity.pdbx_description
1 polymer ?
#
loop_
_entity_poly.entity_id
_entity_poly.type
_entity_poly.pdbx_seq_one_letter_code
_entity_poly.pdbx_strand_id
1 'polypeptide(L)'
;MDWTLVKKVANPWGIVPMMGGGQSVSPRVREYMDRVWEESKKRDCLSRRHHYVPQAHLRAWSPDGKRVRALHTANGTDKLLGLRDVCVKENYYQVTDSSDVLHNQVEAMLAVIDGETAHLLRRLNQWSPGDDIAVEEFMSLAAVMAFQRNRTPQARRFLTEMSSWQERRVNQPAVEYPNDVFVDVLFRTTYGEADEFPTRQLELWDDPKGRFITCDQPILLSPGAGGTPPSTLHSR
;
A
#
# COMPACT_ATOMS: atom_id res chain seq x y z
N MET A 1 0.84 -2.93 -28.88
CA MET A 1 -0.27 -3.34 -28.00
C MET A 1 -1.01 -2.05 -27.75
N ASP A 2 -2.20 -1.92 -28.34
CA ASP A 2 -2.79 -0.60 -28.52
C ASP A 2 -3.83 -0.40 -27.44
N TRP A 3 -3.34 0.07 -26.29
CA TRP A 3 -4.19 0.61 -25.26
C TRP A 3 -4.90 1.85 -25.81
N THR A 4 -6.23 1.88 -25.72
CA THR A 4 -7.01 3.02 -26.20
C THR A 4 -7.45 3.84 -25.00
N LEU A 5 -7.06 5.11 -24.97
CA LEU A 5 -7.59 6.06 -24.00
C LEU A 5 -9.10 6.22 -24.23
N VAL A 6 -9.92 5.76 -23.28
CA VAL A 6 -11.38 5.80 -23.40
C VAL A 6 -11.93 7.18 -23.04
N LYS A 7 -11.37 7.83 -22.01
CA LYS A 7 -11.81 9.14 -21.54
C LYS A 7 -10.68 9.83 -20.79
N LYS A 8 -10.49 11.13 -21.04
CA LYS A 8 -9.68 12.02 -20.19
C LYS A 8 -10.62 13.01 -19.51
N VAL A 9 -10.54 13.09 -18.19
CA VAL A 9 -11.36 13.99 -17.38
C VAL A 9 -10.40 14.98 -16.72
N ALA A 10 -10.66 16.29 -16.89
CA ALA A 10 -9.95 17.29 -16.12
C ALA A 10 -10.32 17.14 -14.64
N ASN A 11 -9.47 17.61 -13.72
CA ASN A 11 -9.77 17.57 -12.28
C ASN A 11 -11.19 18.12 -12.03
N PRO A 12 -12.16 17.26 -11.63
CA PRO A 12 -13.56 17.64 -11.55
C PRO A 12 -13.85 18.55 -10.35
N TRP A 13 -12.93 18.64 -9.39
CA TRP A 13 -13.12 19.38 -8.15
C TRP A 13 -12.60 20.81 -8.22
N GLY A 14 -11.80 21.16 -9.25
CA GLY A 14 -11.16 22.46 -9.34
C GLY A 14 -10.11 22.75 -8.25
N ILE A 15 -9.83 21.77 -7.39
CA ILE A 15 -8.86 21.83 -6.29
C ILE A 15 -8.04 20.54 -6.24
N VAL A 16 -6.78 20.62 -5.81
CA VAL A 16 -5.97 19.43 -5.51
C VAL A 16 -6.29 19.02 -4.07
N PRO A 17 -6.79 17.79 -3.82
CA PRO A 17 -7.20 17.39 -2.49
C PRO A 17 -5.97 17.03 -1.64
N MET A 18 -5.35 18.06 -1.08
CA MET A 18 -4.20 17.96 -0.17
C MET A 18 -4.69 17.69 1.26
N MET A 19 -4.09 16.71 1.92
CA MET A 19 -4.30 16.39 3.33
C MET A 19 -3.49 17.28 4.26
N GLY A 20 -2.44 17.96 3.77
CA GLY A 20 -1.59 18.81 4.60
C GLY A 20 -0.93 18.02 5.73
N GLY A 21 -0.40 16.84 5.40
CA GLY A 21 0.15 15.91 6.40
C GLY A 21 -0.89 15.38 7.41
N GLY A 22 -2.17 15.36 7.04
CA GLY A 22 -3.27 14.88 7.89
C GLY A 22 -4.10 15.99 8.56
N GLN A 23 -3.72 17.25 8.43
CA GLN A 23 -4.43 18.39 9.03
C GLN A 23 -5.76 18.70 8.33
N SER A 24 -5.80 18.54 7.01
CA SER A 24 -6.90 18.94 6.12
C SER A 24 -7.58 17.73 5.47
N VAL A 25 -7.78 16.66 6.21
CA VAL A 25 -8.46 15.45 5.71
C VAL A 25 -9.97 15.60 5.65
N SER A 26 -10.60 14.95 4.66
CA SER A 26 -12.05 14.88 4.54
C SER A 26 -12.71 14.19 5.73
N PRO A 27 -14.02 14.39 5.99
CA PRO A 27 -14.72 13.73 7.09
C PRO A 27 -14.59 12.20 7.06
N ARG A 28 -14.67 11.59 5.86
CA ARG A 28 -14.51 10.15 5.69
C ARG A 28 -13.11 9.67 6.07
N VAL A 29 -12.08 10.38 5.59
CA VAL A 29 -10.69 10.04 5.91
C VAL A 29 -10.46 10.17 7.40
N ARG A 30 -10.95 11.27 8.00
CA ARG A 30 -10.90 11.50 9.44
C ARG A 30 -11.56 10.37 10.22
N GLU A 31 -12.74 9.91 9.81
CA GLU A 31 -13.47 8.85 10.50
C GLU A 31 -12.64 7.58 10.67
N TYR A 32 -12.06 7.04 9.58
CA TYR A 32 -11.25 5.82 9.73
C TYR A 32 -9.90 6.10 10.39
N MET A 33 -9.34 7.31 10.29
CA MET A 33 -8.14 7.72 11.03
C MET A 33 -8.39 7.72 12.54
N ASP A 34 -9.51 8.29 12.96
CA ASP A 34 -9.89 8.31 14.37
C ASP A 34 -10.05 6.87 14.87
N ARG A 35 -10.67 5.97 14.08
CA ARG A 35 -10.72 4.54 14.41
C ARG A 35 -9.34 3.90 14.52
N VAL A 36 -8.39 4.22 13.62
CA VAL A 36 -7.00 3.74 13.72
C VAL A 36 -6.40 4.15 15.08
N TRP A 37 -6.59 5.40 15.49
CA TRP A 37 -6.10 5.89 16.78
C TRP A 37 -6.87 5.37 17.99
N GLU A 38 -8.13 5.01 17.85
CA GLU A 38 -8.85 4.28 18.90
C GLU A 38 -8.32 2.85 19.04
N GLU A 39 -8.04 2.14 17.94
CA GLU A 39 -7.36 0.83 18.01
C GLU A 39 -5.96 0.95 18.64
N SER A 40 -5.25 2.06 18.39
CA SER A 40 -3.96 2.37 19.00
C SER A 40 -4.03 2.64 20.51
N LYS A 41 -5.21 2.64 21.13
CA LYS A 41 -5.38 2.69 22.60
C LYS A 41 -5.72 1.32 23.20
N LYS A 42 -6.11 0.33 22.40
CA LYS A 42 -6.49 -1.00 22.87
C LYS A 42 -5.28 -1.90 23.07
N ARG A 43 -5.18 -2.55 24.21
CA ARG A 43 -4.13 -3.54 24.44
C ARG A 43 -4.43 -4.85 23.72
N ASP A 44 -3.35 -5.40 23.16
CA ASP A 44 -3.16 -6.79 22.75
C ASP A 44 -4.03 -7.33 21.59
N CYS A 45 -3.36 -8.04 20.69
CA CYS A 45 -3.99 -8.95 19.75
C CYS A 45 -3.10 -10.17 19.53
N LEU A 46 -3.75 -11.34 19.40
CA LEU A 46 -3.09 -12.64 19.51
C LEU A 46 -2.26 -13.02 18.27
N SER A 47 -2.39 -12.30 17.16
CA SER A 47 -1.77 -12.74 15.90
C SER A 47 -0.28 -12.48 15.91
N ARG A 48 0.48 -13.54 15.64
CA ARG A 48 1.94 -13.45 15.42
C ARG A 48 2.29 -13.26 13.95
N ARG A 49 1.32 -13.42 13.05
CA ARG A 49 1.54 -13.44 11.59
C ARG A 49 0.95 -12.17 11.00
N HIS A 50 1.81 -11.28 10.53
CA HIS A 50 1.37 -9.98 10.02
C HIS A 50 1.40 -9.95 8.50
N HIS A 51 0.25 -9.63 7.90
CA HIS A 51 0.15 -9.31 6.48
C HIS A 51 0.74 -7.92 6.21
N TYR A 52 1.72 -7.85 5.31
CA TYR A 52 2.25 -6.57 4.82
C TYR A 52 1.62 -6.14 3.49
N VAL A 53 0.71 -6.95 2.95
CA VAL A 53 -0.22 -6.59 1.87
C VAL A 53 -1.63 -6.93 2.33
N PRO A 54 -2.61 -6.00 2.24
CA PRO A 54 -3.99 -6.22 2.63
C PRO A 54 -4.55 -7.48 1.97
N GLN A 55 -5.22 -8.33 2.75
CA GLN A 55 -5.85 -9.52 2.18
C GLN A 55 -6.93 -9.18 1.15
N ALA A 56 -7.60 -8.03 1.31
CA ALA A 56 -8.56 -7.54 0.33
C ALA A 56 -7.91 -7.25 -1.03
N HIS A 57 -6.69 -6.67 -1.01
CA HIS A 57 -5.90 -6.47 -2.21
C HIS A 57 -5.52 -7.81 -2.85
N LEU A 58 -4.96 -8.74 -2.07
CA LEU A 58 -4.61 -10.06 -2.60
C LEU A 58 -5.82 -10.81 -3.18
N ARG A 59 -7.00 -10.66 -2.56
CA ARG A 59 -8.24 -11.26 -3.05
C ARG A 59 -8.68 -10.67 -4.39
N ALA A 60 -8.43 -9.39 -4.65
CA ALA A 60 -8.75 -8.76 -5.93
C ALA A 60 -7.92 -9.36 -7.10
N TRP A 61 -6.73 -9.88 -6.81
CA TRP A 61 -5.86 -10.57 -7.77
C TRP A 61 -6.03 -12.10 -7.75
N SER A 62 -6.98 -12.62 -6.99
CA SER A 62 -7.17 -14.05 -6.79
C SER A 62 -8.15 -14.60 -7.82
N PRO A 63 -7.77 -15.61 -8.64
CA PRO A 63 -8.69 -16.22 -9.59
C PRO A 63 -9.85 -16.98 -8.92
N ASP A 64 -9.71 -17.40 -7.67
CA ASP A 64 -10.70 -18.19 -6.92
C ASP A 64 -11.11 -17.54 -5.59
N GLY A 65 -10.68 -16.30 -5.34
CA GLY A 65 -10.87 -15.58 -4.08
C GLY A 65 -10.11 -16.15 -2.86
N LYS A 66 -9.30 -17.20 -3.03
CA LYS A 66 -8.64 -17.97 -1.96
C LYS A 66 -7.12 -18.07 -2.12
N ARG A 67 -6.61 -17.96 -3.34
CA ARG A 67 -5.19 -18.11 -3.63
C ARG A 67 -4.71 -17.10 -4.67
N VAL A 68 -3.44 -16.74 -4.65
CA VAL A 68 -2.78 -15.90 -5.66
C VAL A 68 -1.60 -16.62 -6.26
N ARG A 69 -1.32 -16.34 -7.54
CA ARG A 69 -0.10 -16.81 -8.21
C ARG A 69 1.06 -15.91 -7.77
N ALA A 70 2.05 -16.50 -7.11
CA ALA A 70 3.24 -15.80 -6.63
C ALA A 70 4.45 -16.21 -7.47
N LEU A 71 5.14 -15.23 -8.05
CA LEU A 71 6.37 -15.41 -8.81
C LEU A 71 7.58 -15.25 -7.86
N HIS A 72 8.47 -16.23 -7.87
CA HIS A 72 9.75 -16.15 -7.19
C HIS A 72 10.80 -15.50 -8.11
N THR A 73 11.08 -14.23 -7.87
CA THR A 73 11.89 -13.39 -8.79
C THR A 73 13.32 -13.89 -9.01
N ALA A 74 13.91 -14.60 -8.04
CA ALA A 74 15.29 -15.06 -8.17
C ALA A 74 15.47 -16.28 -9.09
N ASN A 75 14.42 -17.09 -9.30
CA ASN A 75 14.51 -18.31 -10.11
C ASN A 75 13.38 -18.46 -11.15
N GLY A 76 12.50 -17.47 -11.27
CA GLY A 76 11.41 -17.45 -12.23
C GLY A 76 10.28 -18.45 -11.97
N THR A 77 10.35 -19.25 -10.91
CA THR A 77 9.29 -20.23 -10.60
C THR A 77 8.06 -19.55 -10.04
N ASP A 78 6.88 -20.02 -10.41
CA ASP A 78 5.62 -19.52 -9.87
C ASP A 78 4.81 -20.63 -9.19
N LYS A 79 4.02 -20.23 -8.18
CA LYS A 79 3.17 -21.15 -7.42
C LYS A 79 1.90 -20.47 -6.95
N LEU A 80 0.84 -21.27 -6.81
CA LEU A 80 -0.43 -20.81 -6.27
C LEU A 80 -0.39 -20.90 -4.74
N LEU A 81 -0.48 -19.77 -4.04
CA LEU A 81 -0.39 -19.67 -2.58
C LEU A 81 -1.69 -19.21 -1.96
N GLY A 82 -2.04 -19.73 -0.79
CA GLY A 82 -3.19 -19.26 -0.01
C GLY A 82 -3.01 -17.81 0.43
N LEU A 83 -4.10 -17.03 0.43
CA LEU A 83 -4.07 -15.62 0.88
C LEU A 83 -3.58 -15.45 2.32
N ARG A 84 -3.76 -16.48 3.16
CA ARG A 84 -3.31 -16.48 4.56
C ARG A 84 -1.81 -16.68 4.71
N ASP A 85 -1.14 -17.19 3.68
CA ASP A 85 0.27 -17.62 3.76
C ASP A 85 1.21 -16.83 2.87
N VAL A 86 0.67 -16.00 1.98
CA VAL A 86 1.42 -15.10 1.12
C VAL A 86 1.48 -13.70 1.72
N CYS A 87 2.59 -12.99 1.49
CA CYS A 87 2.80 -11.63 2.00
C CYS A 87 2.64 -11.50 3.52
N VAL A 88 3.11 -12.53 4.25
CA VAL A 88 3.08 -12.60 5.71
C VAL A 88 4.49 -12.65 6.25
N LYS A 89 4.72 -11.99 7.39
CA LYS A 89 5.93 -12.14 8.19
C LYS A 89 5.60 -12.21 9.68
N GLU A 90 6.24 -13.13 10.38
CA GLU A 90 6.03 -13.30 11.81
C GLU A 90 6.62 -12.12 12.61
N ASN A 91 5.86 -11.64 13.60
CA ASN A 91 6.19 -10.56 14.53
C ASN A 91 6.67 -9.27 13.83
N TYR A 92 6.26 -9.05 12.58
CA TYR A 92 6.80 -7.94 11.77
C TYR A 92 6.45 -6.53 12.29
N TYR A 93 5.24 -6.35 12.84
CA TYR A 93 4.80 -5.12 13.48
C TYR A 93 4.67 -5.26 15.00
N GLN A 94 5.38 -6.23 15.59
CA GLN A 94 5.37 -6.39 17.04
C GLN A 94 6.12 -5.21 17.65
N VAL A 95 5.46 -4.48 18.54
CA VAL A 95 6.01 -3.29 19.20
C VAL A 95 6.10 -3.53 20.70
N THR A 96 6.88 -2.70 21.38
CA THR A 96 7.11 -2.77 22.81
C THR A 96 6.47 -1.57 23.50
N ASP A 97 5.76 -1.77 24.60
CA ASP A 97 5.20 -0.69 25.39
C ASP A 97 6.22 -0.07 26.38
N SER A 98 5.79 0.94 27.14
CA SER A 98 6.61 1.60 28.16
C SER A 98 7.07 0.69 29.31
N SER A 99 6.52 -0.53 29.40
CA SER A 99 6.84 -1.55 30.40
C SER A 99 7.68 -2.70 29.82
N ASP A 100 8.24 -2.53 28.62
CA ASP A 100 9.03 -3.53 27.90
C ASP A 100 8.23 -4.79 27.50
N VAL A 101 6.90 -4.69 27.45
CA VAL A 101 6.02 -5.81 27.07
C VAL A 101 5.72 -5.75 25.57
N LEU A 102 5.94 -6.88 24.88
CA LEU A 102 5.65 -7.02 23.46
C LEU A 102 4.14 -7.14 23.20
N HIS A 103 3.63 -6.42 22.21
CA HIS A 103 2.25 -6.52 21.75
C HIS A 103 2.11 -6.32 20.24
N ASN A 104 1.00 -6.79 19.66
CA ASN A 104 0.76 -6.77 18.21
C ASN A 104 -0.31 -5.76 17.77
N GLN A 105 -0.68 -4.81 18.64
CA GLN A 105 -1.76 -3.83 18.45
C GLN A 105 -1.83 -3.17 17.05
N VAL A 106 -0.68 -3.00 16.40
CA VAL A 106 -0.56 -2.52 15.02
C VAL A 106 -1.43 -3.31 14.04
N GLU A 107 -1.67 -4.59 14.26
CA GLU A 107 -2.56 -5.40 13.43
C GLU A 107 -4.00 -4.89 13.48
N ALA A 108 -4.52 -4.51 14.65
CA ALA A 108 -5.86 -3.95 14.78
C ALA A 108 -5.95 -2.59 14.04
N MET A 109 -4.92 -1.76 14.18
CA MET A 109 -4.81 -0.50 13.43
C MET A 109 -4.81 -0.74 11.91
N LEU A 110 -4.01 -1.69 11.42
CA LEU A 110 -3.94 -2.04 10.01
C LEU A 110 -5.23 -2.68 9.50
N ALA A 111 -5.98 -3.40 10.34
CA ALA A 111 -7.29 -3.95 9.97
C ALA A 111 -8.29 -2.85 9.60
N VAL A 112 -8.23 -1.69 10.26
CA VAL A 112 -9.04 -0.52 9.91
C VAL A 112 -8.72 -0.02 8.50
N ILE A 113 -7.42 0.08 8.17
CA ILE A 113 -6.93 0.49 6.84
C ILE A 113 -7.28 -0.55 5.77
N ASP A 114 -7.16 -1.84 6.09
CA ASP A 114 -7.53 -2.93 5.20
C ASP A 114 -9.04 -2.91 4.89
N GLY A 115 -9.87 -2.49 5.85
CA GLY A 115 -11.29 -2.26 5.66
C GLY A 115 -11.57 -1.17 4.61
N GLU A 116 -10.90 -0.03 4.71
CA GLU A 116 -11.03 1.06 3.72
C GLU A 116 -10.46 0.64 2.35
N THR A 117 -9.35 -0.09 2.33
CA THR A 117 -8.78 -0.68 1.11
C THR A 117 -9.81 -1.57 0.41
N ALA A 118 -10.49 -2.45 1.17
CA ALA A 118 -11.51 -3.33 0.63
C ALA A 118 -12.71 -2.56 0.06
N HIS A 119 -13.11 -1.47 0.71
CA HIS A 119 -14.17 -0.60 0.23
C HIS A 119 -13.80 0.05 -1.12
N LEU A 120 -12.63 0.68 -1.19
CA LEU A 120 -12.15 1.35 -2.40
C LEU A 120 -11.97 0.36 -3.56
N LEU A 121 -11.40 -0.82 -3.32
CA LEU A 121 -11.25 -1.84 -4.37
C LEU A 121 -12.59 -2.33 -4.90
N ARG A 122 -13.60 -2.53 -4.02
CA ARG A 122 -14.96 -2.86 -4.48
C ARG A 122 -15.55 -1.76 -5.34
N ARG A 123 -15.33 -0.50 -4.96
CA ARG A 123 -15.82 0.67 -5.71
C ARG A 123 -15.17 0.75 -7.08
N LEU A 124 -13.84 0.70 -7.15
CA LEU A 124 -13.07 0.75 -8.40
C LEU A 124 -13.42 -0.41 -9.34
N ASN A 125 -13.62 -1.63 -8.81
CA ASN A 125 -14.00 -2.79 -9.62
C ASN A 125 -15.41 -2.70 -10.21
N GLN A 126 -16.25 -1.81 -9.71
CA GLN A 126 -17.60 -1.59 -10.24
C GLN A 126 -17.65 -0.45 -11.27
N TRP A 127 -16.52 0.24 -11.50
CA TRP A 127 -16.52 1.39 -12.39
C TRP A 127 -16.67 1.01 -13.85
N SER A 128 -17.46 1.82 -14.55
CA SER A 128 -17.62 1.83 -15.99
C SER A 128 -17.10 3.15 -16.57
N PRO A 129 -16.76 3.19 -17.88
CA PRO A 129 -16.38 4.45 -18.52
C PRO A 129 -17.43 5.54 -18.29
N GLY A 130 -17.02 6.62 -17.63
CA GLY A 130 -17.90 7.73 -17.32
C GLY A 130 -18.19 7.91 -15.83
N ASP A 131 -17.98 6.87 -15.03
CA ASP A 131 -18.03 6.98 -13.57
C ASP A 131 -17.01 7.98 -13.04
N ASP A 132 -17.34 8.56 -11.89
CA ASP A 132 -16.53 9.56 -11.21
C ASP A 132 -16.24 9.12 -9.77
N ILE A 133 -15.20 9.70 -9.19
CA ILE A 133 -14.79 9.48 -7.81
C ILE A 133 -15.13 10.69 -6.97
N ALA A 134 -15.65 10.46 -5.77
CA ALA A 134 -15.82 11.56 -4.83
C ALA A 134 -14.43 12.06 -4.39
N VAL A 135 -14.30 13.36 -4.11
CA VAL A 135 -13.02 13.94 -3.64
C VAL A 135 -12.54 13.21 -2.38
N GLU A 136 -13.46 12.82 -1.50
CA GLU A 136 -13.17 12.09 -0.27
C GLU A 136 -12.68 10.67 -0.53
N GLU A 137 -13.26 9.98 -1.51
CA GLU A 137 -12.80 8.63 -1.92
C GLU A 137 -11.41 8.70 -2.56
N PHE A 138 -11.12 9.75 -3.30
CA PHE A 138 -9.79 9.96 -3.90
C PHE A 138 -8.73 10.26 -2.83
N MET A 139 -9.09 11.05 -1.81
CA MET A 139 -8.24 11.22 -0.62
C MET A 139 -8.03 9.89 0.10
N SER A 140 -9.09 9.13 0.37
CA SER A 140 -8.96 7.79 0.97
C SER A 140 -8.01 6.89 0.16
N LEU A 141 -8.14 6.90 -1.17
CA LEU A 141 -7.26 6.15 -2.06
C LEU A 141 -5.80 6.57 -1.92
N ALA A 142 -5.51 7.86 -1.91
CA ALA A 142 -4.16 8.39 -1.70
C ALA A 142 -3.55 7.92 -0.37
N ALA A 143 -4.32 8.00 0.73
CA ALA A 143 -3.86 7.53 2.04
C ALA A 143 -3.62 6.01 2.06
N VAL A 144 -4.53 5.21 1.51
CA VAL A 144 -4.36 3.75 1.43
C VAL A 144 -3.15 3.36 0.57
N MET A 145 -2.90 4.06 -0.54
CA MET A 145 -1.73 3.84 -1.37
C MET A 145 -0.43 4.17 -0.63
N ALA A 146 -0.41 5.28 0.12
CA ALA A 146 0.72 5.65 0.96
C ALA A 146 0.98 4.60 2.07
N PHE A 147 -0.05 4.16 2.79
CA PHE A 147 0.07 3.07 3.76
C PHE A 147 0.64 1.81 3.13
N GLN A 148 0.14 1.42 1.96
CA GLN A 148 0.62 0.22 1.29
C GLN A 148 2.08 0.34 0.85
N ARG A 149 2.50 1.51 0.36
CA ARG A 149 3.89 1.76 -0.02
C ARG A 149 4.83 1.61 1.18
N ASN A 150 4.41 2.08 2.35
CA ASN A 150 5.27 2.19 3.53
C ASN A 150 5.26 0.97 4.44
N ARG A 151 4.20 0.17 4.45
CA ARG A 151 4.09 -0.95 5.39
C ARG A 151 4.90 -2.19 4.97
N THR A 152 5.62 -2.17 3.85
CA THR A 152 6.28 -3.37 3.29
C THR A 152 7.68 -3.63 3.88
N PRO A 153 8.18 -4.89 3.80
CA PRO A 153 9.59 -5.19 4.07
C PRO A 153 10.56 -4.42 3.18
N GLN A 154 10.17 -4.11 1.94
CA GLN A 154 10.99 -3.31 1.03
C GLN A 154 11.15 -1.86 1.52
N ALA A 155 10.08 -1.25 2.04
CA ALA A 155 10.16 0.09 2.62
C ALA A 155 11.10 0.13 3.83
N ARG A 156 11.03 -0.86 4.73
CA ARG A 156 11.98 -0.96 5.86
C ARG A 156 13.42 -1.08 5.38
N ARG A 157 13.69 -1.97 4.40
CA ARG A 157 15.03 -2.10 3.81
C ARG A 157 15.52 -0.78 3.22
N PHE A 158 14.66 -0.08 2.49
CA PHE A 158 15.00 1.22 1.92
C PHE A 158 15.41 2.24 3.00
N LEU A 159 14.65 2.34 4.10
CA LEU A 159 14.99 3.23 5.22
C LEU A 159 16.33 2.87 5.87
N THR A 160 16.61 1.58 6.07
CA THR A 160 17.90 1.09 6.58
C THR A 160 19.07 1.45 5.64
N GLU A 161 18.91 1.24 4.34
CA GLU A 161 19.93 1.59 3.34
C GLU A 161 20.14 3.10 3.23
N MET A 162 19.06 3.89 3.27
CA MET A 162 19.13 5.36 3.23
C MET A 162 19.88 5.91 4.46
N SER A 163 19.58 5.39 5.64
CA SER A 163 20.27 5.70 6.90
C SER A 163 21.76 5.34 6.83
N SER A 164 22.08 4.16 6.32
CA SER A 164 23.47 3.72 6.12
C SER A 164 24.21 4.59 5.08
N TRP A 165 23.51 5.04 4.04
CA TRP A 165 24.06 5.99 3.07
C TRP A 165 24.31 7.36 3.69
N GLN A 166 23.42 7.87 4.55
CA GLN A 166 23.58 9.14 5.26
C GLN A 166 24.82 9.08 6.17
N GLU A 167 25.03 8.00 6.89
CA GLU A 167 26.24 7.80 7.70
C GLU A 167 27.52 7.95 6.90
N ARG A 168 27.60 7.27 5.75
CA ARG A 168 28.76 7.35 4.86
C ARG A 168 28.94 8.73 4.22
N ARG A 169 27.86 9.50 4.01
CA ARG A 169 27.88 10.75 3.24
C ARG A 169 28.07 11.99 4.09
N VAL A 170 27.42 12.04 5.25
CA VAL A 170 27.31 13.24 6.10
C VAL A 170 27.78 13.00 7.54
N ASN A 171 28.37 11.84 7.84
CA ASN A 171 28.91 11.47 9.15
C ASN A 171 27.87 11.56 10.29
N GLN A 172 26.61 11.27 9.96
CA GLN A 172 25.52 11.12 10.94
C GLN A 172 25.41 9.65 11.33
N PRO A 173 25.26 9.29 12.62
CA PRO A 173 25.11 7.89 13.00
C PRO A 173 23.95 7.22 12.26
N ALA A 174 24.17 6.00 11.76
CA ALA A 174 23.09 5.23 11.16
C ALA A 174 22.00 4.95 12.22
N VAL A 175 20.77 5.32 11.88
CA VAL A 175 19.56 4.94 12.60
C VAL A 175 19.20 3.50 12.23
N GLU A 176 19.10 2.63 13.23
CA GLU A 176 18.46 1.33 13.09
C GLU A 176 16.94 1.49 13.10
N TYR A 177 16.23 0.60 12.39
CA TYR A 177 14.78 0.60 12.32
C TYR A 177 14.23 -0.69 12.95
N PRO A 178 14.31 -0.84 14.29
CA PRO A 178 13.55 -1.88 14.99
C PRO A 178 12.04 -1.68 14.74
N ASN A 179 11.24 -2.68 15.11
CA ASN A 179 9.84 -2.72 14.74
C ASN A 179 9.05 -1.50 15.23
N ASP A 180 9.28 -1.07 16.46
CA ASP A 180 8.69 0.12 17.09
C ASP A 180 9.02 1.40 16.33
N VAL A 181 10.30 1.64 16.02
CA VAL A 181 10.73 2.81 15.23
C VAL A 181 10.13 2.76 13.83
N PHE A 182 10.13 1.60 13.18
CA PHE A 182 9.54 1.44 11.85
C PHE A 182 8.02 1.69 11.85
N VAL A 183 7.30 1.19 12.84
CA VAL A 183 5.85 1.40 12.99
C VAL A 183 5.56 2.87 13.26
N ASP A 184 6.33 3.53 14.12
CA ASP A 184 6.17 4.97 14.38
C ASP A 184 6.38 5.79 13.10
N VAL A 185 7.45 5.52 12.35
CA VAL A 185 7.70 6.17 11.05
C VAL A 185 6.56 5.91 10.08
N LEU A 186 6.11 4.66 9.94
CA LEU A 186 4.99 4.28 9.07
C LEU A 186 3.75 5.14 9.34
N PHE A 187 3.30 5.25 10.59
CA PHE A 187 2.08 5.99 10.89
C PHE A 187 2.27 7.51 10.85
N ARG A 188 3.47 8.02 11.16
CA ARG A 188 3.75 9.47 11.11
C ARG A 188 3.91 10.02 9.71
N THR A 189 4.58 9.30 8.80
CA THR A 189 4.90 9.84 7.47
C THR A 189 3.81 9.63 6.44
N THR A 190 2.95 8.63 6.64
CA THR A 190 2.00 8.19 5.61
C THR A 190 1.10 9.30 5.08
N TYR A 191 0.59 10.21 5.92
CA TYR A 191 -0.28 11.29 5.44
C TYR A 191 0.47 12.41 4.72
N GLY A 192 1.74 12.64 5.08
CA GLY A 192 2.60 13.55 4.31
C GLY A 192 2.93 12.98 2.94
N GLU A 193 3.14 11.66 2.85
CA GLU A 193 3.36 10.98 1.58
C GLU A 193 2.08 10.79 0.77
N ALA A 194 0.92 10.73 1.43
CA ALA A 194 -0.36 10.67 0.76
C ALA A 194 -0.57 11.88 -0.14
N ASP A 195 -0.05 13.05 0.22
CA ASP A 195 -0.12 14.28 -0.58
C ASP A 195 0.60 14.17 -1.94
N GLU A 196 1.49 13.19 -2.13
CA GLU A 196 2.11 12.94 -3.44
C GLU A 196 1.11 12.38 -4.48
N PHE A 197 0.10 11.63 -4.05
CA PHE A 197 -0.79 10.91 -4.98
C PHE A 197 -1.84 11.83 -5.64
N PRO A 198 -2.51 12.75 -4.91
CA PRO A 198 -3.49 13.66 -5.49
C PRO A 198 -2.94 14.62 -6.55
N THR A 199 -1.61 14.84 -6.55
CA THR A 199 -0.94 15.65 -7.58
C THR A 199 -0.81 14.92 -8.92
N ARG A 200 -1.15 13.62 -8.97
CA ARG A 200 -1.03 12.77 -10.15
C ARG A 200 -2.40 12.49 -10.75
N GLN A 201 -2.41 12.27 -12.06
CA GLN A 201 -3.61 11.78 -12.76
C GLN A 201 -3.85 10.31 -12.36
N LEU A 202 -5.06 10.00 -11.91
CA LEU A 202 -5.51 8.62 -11.75
C LEU A 202 -5.88 8.06 -13.12
N GLU A 203 -5.27 6.93 -13.47
CA GLU A 203 -5.61 6.18 -14.67
C GLU A 203 -5.98 4.75 -14.29
N LEU A 204 -7.12 4.29 -14.78
CA LEU A 204 -7.61 2.94 -14.57
C LEU A 204 -7.53 2.19 -15.89
N TRP A 205 -6.90 1.03 -15.82
CA TRP A 205 -6.63 0.18 -16.96
C TRP A 205 -7.27 -1.19 -16.70
N ASP A 206 -8.08 -1.67 -17.64
CA ASP A 206 -8.55 -3.05 -17.65
C ASP A 206 -7.55 -3.94 -18.41
N ASP A 207 -7.06 -4.99 -17.76
CA ASP A 207 -6.13 -5.93 -18.36
C ASP A 207 -6.74 -7.33 -18.49
N PRO A 208 -7.60 -7.55 -19.51
CA PRO A 208 -8.29 -8.84 -19.68
C PRO A 208 -7.34 -9.99 -19.99
N LYS A 209 -6.07 -9.71 -20.31
CA LYS A 209 -5.03 -10.71 -20.57
C LYS A 209 -4.21 -11.05 -19.33
N GLY A 210 -4.41 -10.37 -18.20
CA GLY A 210 -3.68 -10.62 -16.96
C GLY A 210 -2.16 -10.53 -17.11
N ARG A 211 -1.69 -9.56 -17.90
CA ARG A 211 -0.27 -9.28 -18.19
C ARG A 211 0.44 -8.61 -17.03
N PHE A 212 -0.28 -7.87 -16.18
CA PHE A 212 0.33 -7.22 -15.02
C PHE A 212 0.55 -8.20 -13.87
N ILE A 213 1.80 -8.28 -13.42
CA ILE A 213 2.18 -8.92 -12.16
C ILE A 213 2.29 -7.80 -11.14
N THR A 214 1.52 -7.85 -10.05
CA THR A 214 1.69 -6.91 -8.92
C THR A 214 2.68 -7.45 -7.88
N CYS A 215 3.25 -6.57 -7.06
CA CYS A 215 4.05 -6.93 -5.90
C CYS A 215 3.47 -6.31 -4.63
N ASP A 216 4.25 -6.31 -3.54
CA ASP A 216 3.87 -5.68 -2.28
C ASP A 216 3.86 -4.15 -2.33
N GLN A 217 4.38 -3.54 -3.40
CA GLN A 217 4.33 -2.11 -3.64
C GLN A 217 3.40 -1.79 -4.83
N PRO A 218 2.72 -0.62 -4.81
CA PRO A 218 2.03 -0.13 -6.00
C PRO A 218 3.01 -0.01 -7.18
N ILE A 219 2.64 -0.58 -8.33
CA ILE A 219 3.47 -0.49 -9.53
C ILE A 219 3.29 0.88 -10.14
N LEU A 220 4.37 1.66 -10.14
CA LEU A 220 4.45 2.91 -10.87
C LEU A 220 4.92 2.61 -12.30
N LEU A 221 4.01 2.74 -13.26
CA LEU A 221 4.37 2.69 -14.67
C LEU A 221 4.88 4.09 -15.08
N SER A 222 6.12 4.18 -15.57
CA SER A 222 6.65 5.43 -16.12
C SER A 222 6.16 5.62 -17.56
N PRO A 223 5.38 6.68 -17.86
CA PRO A 223 4.97 6.98 -19.23
C PRO A 223 6.16 7.58 -19.98
N GLY A 224 7.02 6.74 -20.55
CA GLY A 224 8.22 7.24 -21.24
C GLY A 224 9.11 6.23 -21.93
N ALA A 225 8.97 4.93 -21.68
CA ALA A 225 9.63 3.94 -22.52
C ALA A 225 8.65 3.54 -23.63
N GLY A 226 8.89 3.96 -24.87
CA GLY A 226 8.36 3.29 -26.07
C GLY A 226 8.89 1.86 -26.23
N GLY A 227 9.24 1.20 -25.13
CA GLY A 227 9.63 -0.19 -25.06
C GLY A 227 8.40 -1.03 -24.81
N THR A 228 8.29 -2.12 -25.56
CA THR A 228 7.41 -3.24 -25.28
C THR A 228 7.38 -3.50 -23.77
N PRO A 229 6.21 -3.58 -23.11
CA PRO A 229 6.14 -4.03 -21.71
C PRO A 229 6.83 -5.39 -21.59
N PRO A 230 7.41 -5.74 -20.42
CA PRO A 230 8.14 -6.98 -20.23
C PRO A 230 7.31 -8.14 -20.77
N SER A 231 7.81 -8.71 -21.86
CA SER A 231 7.22 -9.85 -22.53
C SER A 231 7.26 -11.04 -21.58
N THR A 232 6.09 -11.59 -21.24
CA THR A 232 5.97 -12.87 -20.55
C THR A 232 6.31 -14.06 -21.46
N LEU A 233 6.77 -13.84 -22.70
CA LEU A 233 6.99 -14.90 -23.70
C LEU A 233 8.43 -15.45 -23.76
N HIS A 234 9.33 -15.07 -22.85
CA HIS A 234 10.65 -15.69 -22.75
C HIS A 234 10.97 -16.17 -21.34
N SER A 235 10.17 -17.11 -20.85
CA SER A 235 10.63 -18.12 -19.89
C SER A 235 10.06 -19.47 -20.33
N ARG A 236 10.83 -20.16 -21.18
CA ARG A 236 10.74 -21.62 -21.30
C ARG A 236 11.57 -22.22 -20.19
#